data_AF-A0A955G1A5-F1
#
_entry.id   AF-A0A955G1A5-F1
#
_cell.length_a   1.000
_cell.length_b   1.000
_cell.length_c   1.000
_cell.angle_alpha   90.00
_cell.angle_beta   90.00
_cell.angle_gamma   90.00
#
_symmetry.space_group_name_H-M   'P 1'
#
loop_
_entity.id
_entity.type
_entity.pdbx_description
1 polymer ?
#
loop_
_entity_poly.entity_id
_entity_poly.type
_entity_poly.pdbx_seq_one_letter_code
_entity_poly.pdbx_strand_id
1 'polypeptide(L)'
;MLHKARAYFTHEDKKLRDNRWIFASMLVGAIGSLIASFVLSVEAIELAKNPNAVLSCSINIILNCATVGIHPSAHMFGFPNSFLGLIAEPVVITVAIASLAGVKFPR
;
A
#
# COMPACT_ATOMS: atom_id res chain seq x y z
N MET A 1 -23.59 13.87 8.06
CA MET A 1 -22.82 12.75 7.47
C MET A 1 -22.06 11.94 8.52
N LEU A 2 -21.35 12.58 9.45
CA LEU A 2 -20.56 11.91 10.50
C LEU A 2 -21.37 10.92 11.38
N HIS A 3 -22.62 11.24 11.71
CA HIS A 3 -23.49 10.34 12.49
C HIS A 3 -23.85 9.04 11.75
N LYS A 4 -24.07 9.11 10.43
CA LYS A 4 -24.33 7.92 9.61
C LYS A 4 -23.08 7.05 9.49
N ALA A 5 -21.90 7.66 9.32
CA ALA A 5 -20.63 6.94 9.30
C ALA A 5 -20.34 6.25 10.64
N ARG A 6 -20.60 6.94 11.77
CA ARG A 6 -20.44 6.36 13.10
C ARG A 6 -21.37 5.16 13.30
N ALA A 7 -22.66 5.30 13.00
CA ALA A 7 -23.62 4.19 13.07
C ALA A 7 -23.26 3.00 12.15
N TYR A 8 -22.64 3.29 10.99
CA TYR A 8 -22.13 2.27 10.09
C TYR A 8 -20.95 1.49 10.72
N PHE A 9 -19.98 2.17 11.33
CA PHE A 9 -18.84 1.49 11.97
C PHE A 9 -19.13 0.93 13.38
N THR A 10 -20.21 1.36 14.04
CA THR A 10 -20.62 0.86 15.37
C THR A 10 -21.88 -0.01 15.28
N HIS A 11 -21.97 -0.86 14.26
CA HIS A 11 -23.11 -1.77 14.10
C HIS A 11 -23.27 -2.70 15.31
N GLU A 12 -24.53 -3.02 15.64
CA GLU A 12 -24.88 -3.87 16.79
C GLU A 12 -24.36 -5.31 16.58
N ASP A 13 -24.47 -5.81 15.35
CA ASP A 13 -23.84 -7.06 14.93
C ASP A 13 -22.31 -7.00 14.98
N LYS A 14 -21.71 -7.68 15.96
CA LYS A 14 -20.25 -7.79 16.13
C LYS A 14 -19.54 -8.21 14.83
N LYS A 15 -20.04 -9.24 14.15
CA LYS A 15 -19.44 -9.77 12.91
C LYS A 15 -19.45 -8.74 11.78
N LEU A 16 -20.53 -7.99 11.64
CA LEU A 16 -20.68 -6.96 10.60
C LEU A 16 -19.75 -5.78 10.88
N ARG A 17 -19.68 -5.36 12.14
CA ARG A 17 -18.76 -4.33 12.63
C ARG A 17 -17.30 -4.72 12.38
N ASP A 18 -16.90 -5.93 12.79
CA ASP A 18 -15.51 -6.40 12.67
C ASP A 18 -15.10 -6.48 11.19
N ASN A 19 -15.97 -7.01 10.32
CA ASN A 19 -15.74 -7.02 8.87
C ASN A 19 -15.54 -5.60 8.30
N ARG A 20 -16.38 -4.63 8.68
CA ARG A 20 -16.25 -3.24 8.21
C ARG A 20 -14.92 -2.62 8.63
N TRP A 21 -14.47 -2.87 9.87
CA TRP A 21 -13.17 -2.40 10.35
C TRP A 21 -12.01 -3.07 9.61
N ILE A 22 -12.09 -4.37 9.34
CA ILE A 22 -11.09 -5.10 8.56
C ILE A 22 -10.96 -4.53 7.15
N PHE A 23 -12.08 -4.32 6.44
CA PHE A 23 -12.01 -3.79 5.08
C PHE A 23 -11.61 -2.31 5.05
N ALA A 24 -11.95 -1.54 6.09
CA ALA A 24 -11.50 -0.16 6.21
C ALA A 24 -10.00 -0.05 6.48
N SER A 25 -9.45 -0.87 7.38
CA SER A 25 -7.99 -0.89 7.62
C SER A 25 -7.23 -1.40 6.40
N MET A 26 -7.78 -2.40 5.69
CA MET A 26 -7.25 -2.87 4.41
C MET A 26 -7.20 -1.75 3.36
N LEU A 27 -8.28 -0.95 3.23
CA LEU A 27 -8.32 0.17 2.30
C LEU A 27 -7.28 1.24 2.65
N VAL A 28 -7.19 1.66 3.92
CA VAL A 28 -6.21 2.67 4.36
C VAL A 28 -4.78 2.17 4.15
N GLY A 29 -4.52 0.90 4.50
CA GLY A 29 -3.23 0.26 4.28
C GLY A 29 -2.85 0.20 2.81
N ALA A 30 -3.78 -0.19 1.94
CA ALA A 30 -3.56 -0.29 0.49
C ALA A 30 -3.29 1.08 -0.16
N ILE A 31 -4.00 2.12 0.26
CA ILE A 31 -3.73 3.50 -0.20
C ILE A 31 -2.33 3.95 0.24
N GLY A 32 -1.97 3.71 1.51
CA GLY A 32 -0.62 4.02 2.02
C GLY A 32 0.47 3.26 1.27
N SER A 33 0.24 1.97 1.02
CA SER A 33 1.15 1.09 0.28
C SER A 33 1.32 1.52 -1.18
N LEU A 34 0.24 1.95 -1.84
CA LEU A 34 0.30 2.48 -3.20
C LEU A 34 1.16 3.76 -3.27
N ILE A 35 1.00 4.67 -2.32
CA ILE A 35 1.81 5.90 -2.22
C ILE A 35 3.28 5.54 -1.97
N ALA A 36 3.56 4.64 -1.03
CA ALA A 36 4.92 4.19 -0.76
C ALA A 36 5.57 3.54 -2.00
N SER A 37 4.83 2.69 -2.71
CA SER A 37 5.27 2.05 -3.95
C SER A 37 5.55 3.06 -5.05
N PHE A 38 4.74 4.12 -5.15
CA PHE A 38 4.96 5.21 -6.11
C PHE A 38 6.25 5.98 -5.82
N VAL A 39 6.45 6.41 -4.57
CA VAL A 39 7.68 7.10 -4.15
C VAL A 39 8.89 6.22 -4.43
N LEU A 40 8.85 4.95 -4.03
CA LEU A 40 9.96 4.02 -4.24
C LEU A 40 10.23 3.72 -5.72
N SER A 41 9.20 3.76 -6.58
CA SER A 41 9.37 3.60 -8.03
C SER A 41 10.09 4.80 -8.65
N VAL A 42 9.76 6.02 -8.22
CA VAL A 42 10.44 7.25 -8.66
C VAL A 42 11.89 7.25 -8.17
N GLU A 43 12.11 6.89 -6.90
CA GLU A 43 13.45 6.84 -6.31
C GLU A 43 14.32 5.74 -6.95
N ALA A 44 13.75 4.61 -7.37
CA ALA A 44 14.47 3.58 -8.11
C ALA A 44 15.00 4.09 -9.47
N ILE A 45 14.22 4.93 -10.16
CA ILE A 45 14.66 5.55 -11.42
C ILE A 45 15.79 6.55 -11.16
N GLU A 46 15.70 7.34 -10.09
CA GLU A 46 16.74 8.30 -9.73
C GLU A 46 18.05 7.58 -9.33
N LEU A 47 17.94 6.49 -8.58
CA LEU A 47 19.08 5.66 -8.18
C LEU A 47 19.76 4.99 -9.38
N ALA A 48 19.00 4.66 -10.43
CA ALA A 48 19.54 4.15 -11.69
C ALA A 48 20.35 5.21 -12.46
N LYS A 49 20.04 6.51 -12.30
CA LYS A 49 20.84 7.61 -12.87
C LYS A 49 22.05 7.94 -12.00
N ASN A 50 21.83 8.01 -10.69
CA ASN A 50 22.79 8.47 -9.69
C ASN A 50 22.81 7.47 -8.52
N PRO A 51 23.76 6.52 -8.48
CA PRO A 51 23.79 5.48 -7.43
C PRO A 51 24.09 6.01 -6.03
N ASN A 52 24.55 7.26 -5.91
CA ASN A 52 24.80 7.95 -4.65
C ASN A 52 23.66 8.91 -4.25
N ALA A 53 22.49 8.80 -4.88
CA ALA A 53 21.34 9.63 -4.55
C ALA A 53 20.89 9.40 -3.09
N VAL A 54 20.59 10.49 -2.39
CA VAL A 54 20.01 10.44 -1.04
C VAL A 54 18.51 10.28 -1.18
N LEU A 55 17.98 9.15 -0.71
CA LEU A 55 16.55 8.84 -0.75
C LEU A 55 15.82 9.44 0.47
N SER A 56 14.53 9.73 0.27
CA SER A 56 13.66 10.38 1.25
C SER A 56 13.39 9.51 2.47
N CYS A 57 13.44 8.19 2.31
CA CYS A 57 13.27 7.23 3.40
C CYS A 57 14.59 6.81 4.06
N SER A 58 15.73 7.38 3.66
CA SER A 58 17.03 7.16 4.30
C SER A 58 17.19 8.08 5.52
N ILE A 59 17.08 7.53 6.73
CA ILE A 59 17.14 8.30 7.98
C ILE A 59 18.56 8.34 8.56
N ASN A 60 19.30 7.24 8.42
CA ASN A 60 20.66 7.10 8.94
C ASN A 60 21.41 5.98 8.19
N ILE A 61 22.65 5.68 8.59
CA ILE A 61 23.48 4.67 7.93
C ILE A 61 22.93 3.23 8.04
N ILE A 62 22.14 2.94 9.07
CA ILE A 62 21.52 1.63 9.35
C ILE A 62 20.19 1.52 8.60
N LEU A 63 19.39 2.60 8.64
CA LEU A 63 18.11 2.74 7.94
C LEU A 63 18.31 3.56 6.67
N ASN A 64 18.96 2.93 5.67
CA ASN A 64 19.25 3.55 4.39
C ASN A 64 18.52 2.82 3.24
N CYS A 65 17.50 3.48 2.68
CA CYS A 65 16.77 2.96 1.52
C CYS A 65 17.62 2.85 0.26
N ALA A 66 18.63 3.70 0.09
CA ALA A 66 19.52 3.65 -1.07
C ALA A 66 20.30 2.33 -1.12
N THR A 67 20.83 1.87 0.03
CA THR A 67 21.54 0.59 0.15
C THR A 67 20.65 -0.59 -0.20
N VAL A 68 19.37 -0.54 0.19
CA VAL A 68 18.39 -1.58 -0.15
C VAL A 68 18.01 -1.51 -1.63
N GLY A 69 17.86 -0.31 -2.20
CA GLY A 69 17.47 -0.10 -3.59
C GLY A 69 18.49 -0.59 -4.63
N ILE A 70 19.79 -0.58 -4.28
CA ILE A 70 20.85 -1.16 -5.12
C ILE A 70 21.01 -2.67 -4.94
N HIS A 71 20.41 -3.26 -3.91
CA HIS A 71 20.57 -4.67 -3.63
C HIS A 71 19.89 -5.51 -4.74
N PRO A 72 20.44 -6.66 -5.15
CA PRO A 72 19.83 -7.50 -6.18
C PRO A 72 18.38 -7.91 -5.89
N SER A 73 18.00 -8.02 -4.61
CA SER A 73 16.61 -8.31 -4.21
C SER A 73 15.63 -7.17 -4.51
N ALA A 74 16.11 -5.95 -4.76
CA ALA A 74 15.28 -4.82 -5.17
C ALA A 74 14.84 -4.93 -6.63
N HIS A 75 15.44 -5.83 -7.40
CA HIS A 75 15.13 -6.04 -8.81
C HIS A 75 14.52 -7.43 -8.98
N MET A 76 13.31 -7.48 -9.51
CA MET A 76 12.60 -8.72 -9.80
C MET A 76 12.20 -8.71 -11.28
N PHE A 77 12.37 -9.85 -11.97
CA PHE A 77 12.02 -9.98 -13.39
C PHE A 77 12.66 -8.93 -14.32
N GLY A 78 13.80 -8.35 -13.93
CA GLY A 78 14.54 -7.36 -14.71
C GLY A 78 14.16 -5.89 -14.46
N PHE A 79 13.26 -5.60 -13.51
CA PHE A 79 12.87 -4.24 -13.17
C PHE A 79 12.74 -4.05 -11.64
N PRO A 80 12.68 -2.81 -11.13
CA PRO A 80 12.53 -2.56 -9.69
C PRO A 80 11.23 -3.15 -9.14
N ASN A 81 11.31 -3.84 -7.99
CA ASN A 81 10.16 -4.51 -7.39
C ASN A 81 9.03 -3.54 -6.97
N SER A 82 9.32 -2.25 -6.81
CA SER A 82 8.37 -1.20 -6.45
C SER A 82 7.25 -1.03 -7.47
N PHE A 83 7.49 -1.37 -8.74
CA PHE A 83 6.46 -1.38 -9.78
C PHE A 83 5.41 -2.48 -9.59
N LEU A 84 5.75 -3.59 -8.92
CA LEU A 84 4.77 -4.63 -8.61
C LEU A 84 3.71 -4.10 -7.63
N GLY A 85 4.11 -3.25 -6.68
CA GLY A 85 3.19 -2.59 -5.76
C GLY A 85 2.20 -1.68 -6.51
N LEU A 86 2.67 -0.95 -7.53
CA LEU A 86 1.81 -0.11 -8.37
C LEU A 86 0.75 -0.91 -9.15
N ILE A 87 1.01 -2.17 -9.47
CA ILE A 87 0.07 -3.05 -10.19
C ILE A 87 -0.86 -3.78 -9.21
N ALA A 88 -0.34 -4.25 -8.07
CA ALA A 88 -1.08 -5.09 -7.14
C ALA A 88 -2.02 -4.30 -6.22
N GLU A 89 -1.58 -3.15 -5.70
CA GLU A 89 -2.37 -2.37 -4.73
C GLU A 89 -3.70 -1.83 -5.27
N PRO A 90 -3.84 -1.41 -6.55
CA PRO A 90 -5.14 -1.07 -7.12
C PRO A 90 -6.15 -2.21 -7.02
N VAL A 91 -5.71 -3.47 -7.19
CA VAL A 91 -6.57 -4.65 -7.02
C VAL A 91 -7.04 -4.75 -5.57
N VAL A 92 -6.14 -4.62 -4.61
CA VAL A 92 -6.48 -4.65 -3.17
C VAL A 92 -7.47 -3.54 -2.82
N ILE A 93 -7.25 -2.32 -3.32
CA ILE A 93 -8.15 -1.18 -3.14
C ILE A 93 -9.56 -1.50 -3.69
N THR A 94 -9.66 -2.05 -4.91
CA THR A 94 -10.96 -2.39 -5.49
C THR A 94 -11.70 -3.43 -4.66
N VAL A 95 -11.01 -4.46 -4.17
CA VAL A 95 -11.60 -5.49 -3.31
C VAL A 95 -12.05 -4.88 -1.98
N ALA A 96 -11.26 -4.00 -1.37
CA ALA A 96 -11.63 -3.34 -0.13
C ALA A 96 -12.88 -2.46 -0.29
N ILE A 97 -12.96 -1.66 -1.36
CA ILE A 97 -14.13 -0.82 -1.67
C ILE A 97 -15.36 -1.67 -1.94
N ALA A 98 -15.25 -2.70 -2.78
CA ALA A 98 -16.36 -3.60 -3.08
C ALA A 98 -16.88 -4.30 -1.81
N SER A 99 -15.98 -4.70 -0.91
CA SER A 99 -16.33 -5.33 0.37
C SER A 99 -17.04 -4.35 1.31
N LEU A 100 -16.60 -3.08 1.37
CA LEU A 100 -17.28 -2.03 2.14
C LEU A 100 -18.63 -1.63 1.53
N ALA A 101 -18.78 -1.74 0.21
CA ALA A 101 -20.06 -1.55 -0.47
C ALA A 101 -21.05 -2.71 -0.23
N GLY A 102 -20.61 -3.79 0.43
CA GLY A 102 -21.45 -4.96 0.74
C GLY A 102 -21.57 -5.96 -0.41
N VAL A 103 -20.66 -5.91 -1.39
CA VAL A 103 -20.62 -6.89 -2.48
C VAL A 103 -20.29 -8.27 -1.91
N LYS A 104 -21.12 -9.26 -2.24
CA LYS A 104 -20.81 -10.68 -1.96
C LYS A 104 -20.03 -11.25 -3.13
N PHE A 105 -18.77 -11.58 -2.88
CA PHE A 105 -17.95 -12.30 -3.87
C PHE A 105 -18.44 -13.76 -4.00
N PRO A 106 -18.51 -14.29 -5.23
CA PRO A 106 -18.76 -15.71 -5.46
C PRO A 106 -17.60 -16.53 -4.87
N ARG A 107 -17.94 -17.70 -4.34
CA ARG A 107 -17.03 -18.69 -3.75
C ARG A 107 -16.72 -19.78 -4.75
#